data_AF-A0A4Q7U057-F1
#
_entry.id   AF-A0A4Q7U057-F1
#
_cell.length_a   1.000
_cell.length_b   1.000
_cell.length_c   1.000
_cell.angle_alpha   90.00
_cell.angle_beta   90.00
_cell.angle_gamma   90.00
#
_symmetry.space_group_name_H-M   'P 1'
#
loop_
_entity.id
_entity.type
_entity.pdbx_description
1 polymer ?
#
loop_
_entity_poly.entity_id
_entity_poly.type
_entity_poly.pdbx_seq_one_letter_code
_entity_poly.pdbx_strand_id
1 'polypeptide(L)'
;MQTKNLIQASATITRVAELKVGDVYKRLEESSYSGAKLKFGVVTGTLHNGDDAAITALEYEEAYSDGMNVELKVFGTSDDLKIFPSTREEFETHVAGLIGSTQRAVRDAEKKLEKAKQTRDVAESLLGMSVQVPTIADTAAPVLAE
;
A
#
# COMPACT_ATOMS: atom_id res chain seq x y z
N MET A 1 17.51 -5.33 -42.40
CA MET A 1 16.36 -5.75 -41.57
C MET A 1 16.66 -7.15 -41.05
N GLN A 2 16.89 -7.30 -39.73
CA GLN A 2 17.10 -8.61 -39.11
C GLN A 2 15.81 -9.01 -38.39
N THR A 3 15.17 -10.05 -38.92
CA THR A 3 13.97 -10.68 -38.37
C THR A 3 14.37 -11.47 -37.13
N LYS A 4 14.03 -10.99 -35.93
CA LYS A 4 14.12 -11.78 -34.70
C LYS A 4 12.95 -12.76 -34.69
N ASN A 5 13.16 -13.94 -35.26
CA ASN A 5 12.22 -15.05 -35.14
C ASN A 5 12.21 -15.53 -33.68
N LEU A 6 11.18 -15.13 -32.92
CA LEU A 6 10.82 -15.84 -31.70
C LEU A 6 10.16 -17.14 -32.16
N ILE A 7 10.93 -18.23 -32.25
CA ILE A 7 10.37 -19.56 -32.50
C ILE A 7 9.60 -19.96 -31.25
N GLN A 8 8.35 -19.51 -31.14
CA GLN A 8 7.39 -20.08 -30.21
C GLN A 8 6.89 -21.37 -30.87
N ALA A 9 7.67 -22.44 -30.69
CA ALA A 9 7.15 -23.79 -30.88
C ALA A 9 5.89 -23.89 -30.01
N SER A 10 4.75 -24.10 -30.65
CA SER A 10 3.42 -24.19 -30.05
C SER A 10 3.47 -24.85 -28.66
N ALA A 11 3.31 -24.03 -27.62
CA ALA A 11 3.21 -24.51 -26.25
C ALA A 11 1.81 -24.19 -25.77
N THR A 12 0.92 -25.19 -25.80
CA THR A 12 -0.27 -25.16 -24.96
C THR A 12 0.21 -25.37 -23.53
N ILE A 13 0.63 -24.28 -22.88
CA ILE A 13 1.05 -24.31 -21.47
C ILE A 13 -0.21 -24.25 -20.62
N THR A 14 -0.97 -25.33 -20.59
CA THR A 14 -1.96 -25.54 -19.52
C THR A 14 -1.19 -26.11 -18.34
N ARG A 15 -0.54 -25.25 -17.56
CA ARG A 15 -0.01 -25.65 -16.25
C ARG A 15 -1.14 -25.52 -15.24
N VAL A 16 -1.80 -26.64 -14.95
CA VAL A 16 -2.57 -26.77 -13.72
C VAL A 16 -1.56 -26.71 -12.58
N ALA A 17 -1.37 -25.51 -12.02
CA ALA A 17 -0.63 -25.36 -10.78
C ALA A 17 -1.61 -25.68 -9.65
N GLU A 18 -1.42 -26.82 -8.99
CA GLU A 18 -2.04 -27.05 -7.69
C GLU A 18 -1.42 -26.04 -6.71
N LEU A 19 -2.19 -25.03 -6.33
CA LEU A 19 -1.79 -24.05 -5.35
C LEU A 19 -2.36 -24.42 -3.99
N LYS A 20 -1.50 -24.47 -2.98
CA LYS A 20 -1.84 -24.73 -1.59
C LYS A 20 -1.60 -23.48 -0.76
N VAL A 21 -2.28 -23.41 0.38
CA VAL A 21 -2.06 -22.33 1.35
C VAL A 21 -0.59 -22.31 1.78
N GLY A 22 0.04 -21.15 1.67
CA GLY A 22 1.46 -20.94 1.94
C GLY A 22 2.36 -21.03 0.71
N ASP A 23 1.86 -21.48 -0.44
CA ASP A 23 2.62 -21.47 -1.68
C ASP A 23 2.89 -20.05 -2.16
N VAL A 24 4.06 -19.88 -2.77
CA VAL A 24 4.53 -18.59 -3.27
C VAL A 24 4.64 -18.64 -4.78
N TYR A 25 4.19 -17.58 -5.43
CA TYR A 25 4.14 -17.53 -6.88
C TYR A 25 4.46 -16.13 -7.43
N LYS A 26 4.76 -16.11 -8.72
CA LYS A 26 4.92 -14.93 -9.57
C LYS A 26 3.77 -14.88 -10.55
N ARG A 27 3.05 -13.76 -10.65
CA ARG A 27 1.98 -13.57 -11.63
C ARG A 27 2.35 -12.46 -12.58
N LEU A 28 2.16 -12.71 -13.87
CA LEU A 28 2.30 -11.68 -14.88
C LEU A 28 0.93 -11.05 -15.14
N GLU A 29 0.80 -9.77 -14.84
CA GLU A 29 -0.40 -8.99 -15.13
C GLU A 29 -0.13 -8.14 -16.38
N GLU A 30 -0.78 -8.49 -17.49
CA GLU A 30 -0.71 -7.71 -18.71
C GLU A 30 -1.66 -6.52 -18.61
N SER A 31 -1.08 -5.33 -18.39
CA SER A 31 -1.82 -4.08 -18.51
C SER A 31 -1.76 -3.61 -19.97
N SER A 32 -2.93 -3.33 -20.55
CA SER A 32 -3.05 -2.81 -21.93
C SER A 32 -2.36 -1.46 -22.13
N TYR A 33 -2.01 -0.76 -21.05
CA TYR A 33 -1.48 0.62 -21.08
C TYR A 33 -0.04 0.76 -20.57
N SER A 34 0.38 -0.07 -19.60
CA SER A 34 1.64 0.15 -18.86
C SER A 34 2.67 -0.96 -19.06
N GLY A 35 2.45 -1.87 -20.02
CA GLY A 35 3.27 -3.07 -20.17
C GLY A 35 2.95 -4.14 -19.12
N ALA A 36 3.57 -5.31 -19.28
CA ALA A 36 3.38 -6.42 -18.35
C ALA A 36 4.05 -6.13 -17.01
N LYS A 37 3.29 -6.26 -15.92
CA LYS A 37 3.76 -6.08 -14.55
C LYS A 37 3.95 -7.42 -13.88
N LEU A 38 5.06 -7.57 -13.17
CA LEU A 38 5.33 -8.76 -12.37
C LEU A 38 4.83 -8.54 -10.95
N LYS A 39 3.99 -9.46 -10.47
CA LYS A 39 3.49 -9.50 -9.10
C LYS A 39 4.00 -10.74 -8.40
N PHE A 40 4.33 -10.62 -7.12
CA PHE A 40 4.64 -11.75 -6.26
C PHE A 40 3.45 -12.00 -5.35
N GLY A 41 3.07 -13.24 -5.12
CA GLY A 41 1.90 -13.59 -4.32
C GLY A 41 2.16 -14.74 -3.39
N VAL A 42 1.51 -14.72 -2.23
CA VAL A 42 1.42 -15.86 -1.31
C VAL A 42 -0.04 -16.26 -1.19
N VAL A 43 -0.33 -17.55 -1.38
CA VAL A 43 -1.68 -18.09 -1.22
C VAL A 43 -2.04 -18.11 0.26
N THR A 44 -3.07 -17.38 0.65
CA THR A 44 -3.53 -17.26 2.03
C THR A 44 -4.74 -18.15 2.33
N GLY A 45 -5.48 -18.55 1.31
CA GLY A 45 -6.64 -19.40 1.46
C GLY A 45 -7.05 -20.07 0.16
N THR A 46 -7.79 -21.16 0.29
CA THR A 46 -8.46 -21.84 -0.82
C THR A 46 -9.92 -22.08 -0.44
N LEU A 47 -10.81 -21.89 -1.40
CA LEU A 47 -12.25 -22.06 -1.29
C LEU A 47 -12.67 -23.04 -2.38
N HIS A 48 -13.42 -24.07 -2.04
CA HIS A 48 -13.90 -25.06 -3.01
C HIS A 48 -15.27 -25.56 -2.58
N ASN A 49 -16.23 -25.59 -3.50
CA ASN A 49 -17.60 -26.05 -3.22
C ASN A 49 -18.00 -27.34 -3.97
N GLY A 50 -17.10 -27.94 -4.75
CA GLY A 50 -17.38 -29.14 -5.55
C GLY A 50 -17.27 -28.88 -7.06
N ASP A 51 -17.79 -27.74 -7.49
CA ASP A 51 -17.89 -27.35 -8.90
C ASP A 51 -16.96 -26.17 -9.23
N ASP A 52 -16.80 -25.25 -8.28
CA ASP A 52 -15.95 -24.07 -8.36
C ASP A 52 -14.83 -24.12 -7.32
N ALA A 53 -13.68 -23.59 -7.73
CA ALA A 53 -12.55 -23.27 -6.87
C ALA A 53 -12.25 -21.77 -6.92
N ALA A 54 -11.87 -21.22 -5.77
CA ALA A 54 -11.28 -19.91 -5.67
C ALA A 54 -10.06 -19.94 -4.76
N ILE A 55 -9.09 -19.09 -5.05
CA ILE A 55 -7.91 -18.90 -4.20
C ILE A 55 -7.90 -17.46 -3.70
N THR A 56 -7.53 -17.30 -2.44
CA THR A 56 -7.21 -16.00 -1.87
C THR A 56 -5.71 -15.91 -1.80
N ALA A 57 -5.16 -14.83 -2.34
CA ALA A 57 -3.73 -14.57 -2.33
C ALA A 57 -3.46 -13.14 -1.93
N LEU A 58 -2.36 -12.96 -1.23
CA LEU A 58 -1.85 -11.65 -0.88
C LEU A 58 -0.73 -11.34 -1.86
N GLU A 59 -1.01 -10.40 -2.75
CA GLU A 59 -0.15 -10.02 -3.86
C GLU A 59 0.59 -8.72 -3.59
N TYR A 60 1.74 -8.63 -4.21
CA TYR A 60 2.75 -7.63 -3.97
C TYR A 60 3.26 -7.13 -5.32
N GLU A 61 3.23 -5.81 -5.48
CA GLU A 61 3.77 -5.11 -6.65
C GLU A 61 4.76 -4.05 -6.19
N GLU A 62 5.95 -4.06 -6.79
CA GLU A 62 6.95 -3.02 -6.59
C GLU A 62 6.47 -1.71 -7.25
N ALA A 63 6.27 -0.66 -6.45
CA ALA A 63 5.92 0.65 -6.97
C ALA A 63 7.20 1.49 -7.12
N TYR A 64 7.40 2.09 -8.30
CA TYR A 64 8.58 2.89 -8.62
C TYR A 64 8.82 4.09 -7.69
N SER A 65 7.81 4.56 -6.97
CA SER A 65 7.86 5.82 -6.20
C SER A 65 7.29 5.76 -4.79
N ASP A 66 6.37 4.84 -4.48
CA ASP A 66 5.63 4.82 -3.20
C ASP A 66 5.75 3.50 -2.40
N GLY A 67 6.91 2.83 -2.51
CA GLY A 67 7.16 1.59 -1.78
C GLY A 67 6.50 0.38 -2.46
N MET A 68 5.70 -0.38 -1.74
CA MET A 68 5.09 -1.61 -2.28
C MET A 68 3.59 -1.60 -2.06
N ASN A 69 2.85 -1.92 -3.12
CA ASN A 69 1.42 -2.08 -3.04
C ASN A 69 1.11 -3.53 -2.64
N VAL A 70 0.43 -3.69 -1.51
CA VAL A 70 -0.01 -4.99 -1.01
C VAL A 70 -1.52 -5.08 -1.23
N GLU A 71 -1.94 -6.05 -2.03
CA GLU A 71 -3.35 -6.22 -2.39
C GLU A 71 -3.80 -7.64 -2.06
N LEU A 72 -4.90 -7.77 -1.32
CA LEU A 72 -5.57 -9.06 -1.14
C LEU A 72 -6.43 -9.31 -2.38
N LYS A 73 -6.07 -10.31 -3.17
CA LYS A 73 -6.85 -10.72 -4.34
C LYS A 73 -7.52 -12.07 -4.11
N VAL A 74 -8.71 -12.19 -4.68
CA VAL A 74 -9.45 -13.46 -4.78
C VAL A 74 -9.55 -13.77 -6.26
N PHE A 75 -9.11 -14.97 -6.65
CA PHE A 75 -9.23 -15.45 -8.01
C PHE A 75 -10.19 -16.64 -8.04
N GLY A 76 -11.16 -16.61 -8.95
CA GLY A 76 -12.12 -17.67 -9.17
C GLY A 76 -11.72 -18.61 -10.32
N THR A 77 -12.58 -19.58 -10.60
CA THR A 77 -12.33 -20.61 -11.63
C THR A 77 -12.29 -20.04 -13.05
N SER A 78 -12.96 -18.92 -13.31
CA SER A 78 -13.01 -18.27 -14.62
C SER A 78 -11.80 -17.38 -14.93
N ASP A 79 -10.92 -17.14 -13.96
CA ASP A 79 -9.81 -16.21 -14.15
C ASP A 79 -8.64 -16.88 -14.90
N ASP A 80 -8.21 -16.26 -16.00
CA ASP A 80 -7.03 -16.70 -16.73
C ASP A 80 -5.76 -16.15 -16.05
N LEU A 81 -5.12 -17.01 -15.25
CA LEU A 81 -3.98 -16.62 -14.42
C LEU A 81 -2.67 -17.11 -15.01
N LYS A 82 -1.80 -16.17 -15.39
CA LYS A 82 -0.42 -16.45 -15.80
C LYS A 82 0.47 -16.53 -14.56
N ILE A 83 0.38 -17.64 -13.84
CA ILE A 83 1.12 -17.90 -12.59
C ILE A 83 2.33 -18.80 -12.84
N PHE A 84 3.43 -18.45 -12.21
CA PHE A 84 4.69 -19.18 -12.23
C PHE A 84 5.09 -19.49 -10.78
N PRO A 85 5.46 -20.73 -10.45
CA PRO A 85 5.95 -21.05 -9.12
C PRO A 85 7.20 -20.24 -8.80
N SER A 86 7.33 -19.82 -7.55
CA SER A 86 8.49 -19.08 -7.04
C SER A 86 9.00 -19.77 -5.77
N THR A 87 10.27 -19.57 -5.44
CA THR A 87 10.80 -20.09 -4.16
C THR A 87 10.57 -19.08 -3.05
N ARG A 88 10.56 -19.57 -1.81
CA ARG A 88 10.52 -18.69 -0.62
C ARG A 88 11.72 -17.73 -0.59
N GLU A 89 12.89 -18.19 -1.01
CA GLU A 89 14.12 -17.37 -1.02
C GLU A 89 14.03 -16.18 -1.99
N GLU A 90 13.48 -16.41 -3.20
CA GLU A 90 13.20 -15.34 -4.16
C GLU A 90 12.24 -14.31 -3.54
N PHE A 91 11.17 -14.80 -2.94
CA PHE A 91 10.17 -13.95 -2.31
C PHE A 91 10.71 -13.15 -1.13
N GLU A 92 11.46 -13.79 -0.23
CA GLU A 92 12.10 -13.13 0.92
C GLU A 92 13.07 -12.04 0.46
N THR A 93 13.81 -12.25 -0.62
CA THR A 93 14.71 -11.24 -1.19
C THR A 93 13.94 -9.98 -1.60
N HIS A 94 12.78 -10.14 -2.23
CA HIS A 94 11.92 -9.02 -2.62
C HIS A 94 11.22 -8.34 -1.43
N VAL A 95 10.85 -9.10 -0.40
CA VAL A 95 10.11 -8.57 0.77
C VAL A 95 11.03 -8.01 1.86
N ALA A 96 12.26 -8.50 2.02
CA ALA A 96 13.17 -8.06 3.08
C ALA A 96 13.52 -6.56 2.97
N GLY A 97 13.74 -6.07 1.74
CA GLY A 97 13.97 -4.64 1.48
C GLY A 97 12.77 -3.77 1.90
N LEU A 98 11.56 -4.31 1.82
CA LEU A 98 10.33 -3.61 2.16
C LEU A 98 10.13 -3.43 3.65
N ILE A 99 10.43 -4.45 4.46
CA ILE A 99 10.22 -4.36 5.91
C ILE A 99 11.00 -3.16 6.45
N GLY A 100 12.23 -2.98 5.98
CA GLY A 100 13.07 -1.84 6.35
C GLY A 100 12.50 -0.49 5.89
N SER A 101 12.02 -0.37 4.65
CA SER A 101 11.45 0.88 4.15
C SER A 101 10.11 1.23 4.80
N THR A 102 9.26 0.23 5.02
CA THR A 102 7.95 0.39 5.68
C THR A 102 8.12 0.80 7.13
N GLN A 103 9.05 0.18 7.88
CA GLN A 103 9.35 0.60 9.26
C GLN A 103 9.84 2.05 9.34
N ARG A 104 10.61 2.52 8.35
CA ARG A 104 11.02 3.93 8.28
C ARG A 104 9.83 4.83 8.00
N ALA A 105 8.98 4.47 7.03
CA ALA A 105 7.77 5.22 6.71
C ALA A 105 6.81 5.33 7.90
N VAL A 106 6.61 4.25 8.65
CA VAL A 106 5.81 4.24 9.89
C VAL A 106 6.40 5.20 10.91
N ARG A 107 7.71 5.11 11.17
CA ARG A 107 8.40 6.01 12.13
C ARG A 107 8.28 7.48 11.73
N ASP A 108 8.40 7.78 10.44
CA ASP A 108 8.30 9.15 9.95
C ASP A 108 6.85 9.67 10.00
N ALA A 109 5.86 8.82 9.74
CA ALA A 109 4.45 9.13 9.91
C ALA A 109 4.09 9.38 11.38
N GLU A 110 4.59 8.56 12.31
CA GLU A 110 4.42 8.75 13.76
C GLU A 110 5.00 10.09 14.22
N LYS A 111 6.21 10.46 13.77
CA LYS A 111 6.81 11.76 14.07
C LYS A 111 5.98 12.93 13.54
N LYS A 112 5.41 12.81 12.33
CA LYS A 112 4.53 13.84 11.76
C LYS A 112 3.24 13.96 12.56
N LEU A 113 2.64 12.83 12.93
CA LEU A 113 1.45 12.78 13.77
C LEU A 113 1.68 13.42 15.14
N GLU A 114 2.83 13.15 15.76
CA GLU A 114 3.20 13.73 17.05
C GLU A 114 3.37 15.24 16.96
N LYS A 115 4.06 15.75 15.93
CA LYS A 115 4.16 17.19 15.68
C LYS A 115 2.80 17.85 15.44
N ALA A 116 1.91 17.19 14.71
CA ALA A 116 0.56 17.68 14.46
C ALA A 116 -0.26 17.73 15.76
N LYS A 117 -0.15 16.72 16.62
CA LYS A 117 -0.76 16.71 17.97
C LYS A 117 -0.23 17.86 18.82
N GLN A 118 1.08 18.05 18.91
CA GLN A 118 1.67 19.17 19.65
C GLN A 118 1.19 20.52 19.15
N THR A 119 1.12 20.69 17.82
CA THR A 119 0.62 21.93 17.20
C THR A 119 -0.85 22.17 17.55
N ARG A 120 -1.68 21.12 17.51
CA ARG A 120 -3.08 21.19 17.93
C ARG A 120 -3.19 21.57 19.41
N ASP A 121 -2.44 20.90 20.29
CA ASP A 121 -2.52 21.13 21.74
C ASP A 121 -2.07 22.55 22.12
N VAL A 122 -1.04 23.08 21.44
CA VAL A 122 -0.63 24.48 21.58
C VAL A 122 -1.74 25.43 21.09
N ALA A 123 -2.36 25.15 19.94
CA ALA A 123 -3.45 25.97 19.42
C ALA A 123 -4.67 25.96 20.35
N GLU A 124 -5.03 24.80 20.91
CA GLU A 124 -6.11 24.66 21.89
C GLU A 124 -5.79 25.41 23.19
N SER A 125 -4.55 25.33 23.67
CA SER A 125 -4.08 26.09 24.84
C SER A 125 -4.17 27.61 24.61
N LEU A 126 -3.74 28.09 23.44
CA LEU A 126 -3.82 29.51 23.08
C LEU A 126 -5.27 30.01 22.94
N LEU A 127 -6.19 29.16 22.45
CA LEU A 127 -7.62 29.49 22.37
C LEU A 127 -8.33 29.40 23.74
N GLY A 128 -7.87 28.52 24.62
CA GLY A 128 -8.37 28.36 26.00
C GLY A 128 -7.87 29.44 26.97
N MET A 129 -6.76 30.11 26.65
CA MET A 129 -6.34 31.33 27.32
C MET A 129 -7.26 32.48 26.89
N SER A 130 -8.42 32.61 27.54
CA SER A 130 -9.22 33.82 27.45
C SER A 130 -8.36 35.01 27.85
N VAL A 131 -7.96 35.81 26.87
CA VAL A 131 -7.35 37.12 27.08
C VAL A 131 -8.37 37.97 27.83
N GLN A 132 -8.24 38.06 29.16
CA GLN A 132 -8.83 39.14 29.91
C GLN A 132 -8.12 40.40 29.43
N VAL A 133 -8.69 41.07 28.43
CA VAL A 133 -8.31 42.44 28.09
C VAL A 133 -8.60 43.25 29.35
N PRO A 134 -7.59 43.82 30.02
CA PRO A 134 -7.86 44.71 31.13
C PRO A 134 -8.65 45.89 30.57
N THR A 135 -9.91 45.99 30.96
CA THR A 135 -10.76 47.16 30.69
C THR A 135 -10.03 48.35 31.31
N ILE A 136 -9.44 49.19 30.46
CA ILE A 136 -8.78 50.41 30.90
C ILE A 136 -9.90 51.29 31.46
N ALA A 137 -9.87 51.49 32.77
CA ALA A 137 -10.86 52.27 33.48
C ALA A 137 -10.94 53.68 32.88
N ASP A 138 -12.17 54.07 32.62
CA ASP A 138 -12.65 55.40 32.26
C ASP A 138 -12.01 56.49 33.13
N THR A 139 -10.92 57.10 32.66
CA THR A 139 -10.41 58.37 33.19
C THR A 139 -11.17 59.52 32.55
N ALA A 140 -12.43 59.68 32.93
CA ALA A 140 -13.17 60.92 32.72
C ALA A 140 -12.69 61.95 33.76
N ALA A 141 -11.74 62.80 33.33
CA ALA A 141 -11.45 64.05 34.03
C ALA A 141 -12.57 65.05 33.74
N PRO A 142 -13.18 65.72 34.74
CA PRO A 142 -14.17 66.75 34.50
C PRO A 142 -13.48 68.02 33.96
N VAL A 143 -13.91 68.42 32.76
CA VAL A 143 -13.56 69.69 32.13
C VAL A 143 -14.11 70.84 32.97
N LEU A 144 -13.20 71.74 33.35
CA LEU A 144 -13.49 73.05 33.95
C LEU A 144 -14.39 73.85 33.00
N ALA A 145 -15.50 74.40 33.52
CA ALA A 145 -16.27 75.45 32.87
C ALA A 145 -16.28 76.69 33.77
N GLU A 146 -15.94 77.82 33.15
CA GLU A 146 -15.95 79.20 33.68
C GLU A 146 -17.34 79.71 34.06
#